data_AF-A0A969C9X8-F1
#
_entry.id   AF-A0A969C9X8-F1
#
_cell.length_a   1.000
_cell.length_b   1.000
_cell.length_c   1.000
_cell.angle_alpha   90.00
_cell.angle_beta   90.00
_cell.angle_gamma   90.00
#
_symmetry.space_group_name_H-M   'P 1'
#
loop_
_entity.id
_entity.type
_entity.pdbx_description
1 polymer ?
#
loop_
_entity_poly.entity_id
_entity_poly.type
_entity_poly.pdbx_seq_one_letter_code
_entity_poly.pdbx_strand_id
1 'polypeptide(L)'
;MLTHAQAIWKGFHWSFFLNVQGLIICLNRFEERLNQGQLDEANTELQTATVLMRASGASMELAGSFERDRYETEVRTSMKPPQVQSDNFSGLMSWEHAALMKIWKRLQPLFANLPEALTEQHQAFVQAYMTLARSHRAVCDKFGGSDGGSLRFERSGAVETLDKFGQSRLGLIDPCKTVSEDTRLTDQSGPAHAEHSVLES
;
A
#
# COMPACT_ATOMS: atom_id res chain seq x y z
N MET A 1 -23.74 15.83 -8.47
CA MET A 1 -23.16 14.61 -9.07
C MET A 1 -21.68 14.59 -8.78
N LEU A 2 -21.07 13.42 -8.57
CA LEU A 2 -19.62 13.30 -8.44
C LEU A 2 -18.97 13.57 -9.79
N THR A 3 -17.82 14.23 -9.80
CA THR A 3 -16.97 14.26 -10.99
C THR A 3 -16.40 12.87 -11.27
N HIS A 4 -15.89 12.65 -12.47
CA HIS A 4 -15.26 11.38 -12.83
C HIS A 4 -14.07 11.04 -11.91
N ALA A 5 -13.21 12.01 -11.60
CA ALA A 5 -12.08 11.82 -10.69
C ALA A 5 -12.54 11.49 -9.26
N GLN A 6 -13.60 12.14 -8.76
CA GLN A 6 -14.18 11.82 -7.45
C GLN A 6 -14.78 10.40 -7.41
N ALA A 7 -15.39 9.95 -8.50
CA ALA A 7 -15.93 8.59 -8.60
C ALA A 7 -14.81 7.54 -8.59
N ILE A 8 -13.74 7.74 -9.37
CA ILE A 8 -12.54 6.89 -9.36
C ILE A 8 -11.94 6.83 -7.95
N TRP A 9 -11.67 7.99 -7.36
CA TRP A 9 -11.07 8.10 -6.03
C TRP A 9 -11.88 7.33 -4.98
N LYS A 10 -13.20 7.59 -4.90
CA LYS A 10 -14.08 6.95 -3.91
C LYS A 10 -14.24 5.46 -4.16
N GLY A 11 -14.44 5.04 -5.42
CA GLY A 11 -14.68 3.64 -5.76
C GLY A 11 -13.50 2.74 -5.44
N PHE A 12 -12.28 3.19 -5.78
CA PHE A 12 -11.08 2.39 -5.53
C PHE A 12 -10.56 2.48 -4.09
N HIS A 13 -10.80 3.59 -3.37
CA HIS A 13 -10.60 3.60 -1.92
C HIS A 13 -11.56 2.63 -1.21
N TRP A 14 -12.82 2.57 -1.63
CA TRP A 14 -13.76 1.58 -1.08
C TRP A 14 -13.31 0.15 -1.36
N SER A 15 -12.86 -0.13 -2.58
CA SER A 15 -12.30 -1.44 -2.96
C SER A 15 -11.08 -1.81 -2.11
N PHE A 16 -10.17 -0.85 -1.85
CA PHE A 16 -9.05 -1.04 -0.94
C PHE A 16 -9.53 -1.46 0.47
N PHE A 17 -10.52 -0.76 1.04
CA PHE A 17 -11.00 -1.10 2.39
C PHE A 17 -11.66 -2.49 2.46
N LEU A 18 -12.42 -2.89 1.44
CA LEU A 18 -12.97 -4.25 1.35
C LEU A 18 -11.86 -5.31 1.32
N ASN A 19 -10.81 -5.08 0.52
CA ASN A 19 -9.66 -5.98 0.44
C ASN A 19 -8.94 -6.08 1.80
N VAL A 20 -8.79 -4.96 2.52
CA VAL A 20 -8.19 -4.95 3.87
C VAL A 20 -9.05 -5.71 4.88
N GLN A 21 -10.38 -5.59 4.83
CA GLN A 21 -11.28 -6.35 5.70
C GLN A 21 -11.18 -7.86 5.45
N GLY A 22 -11.13 -8.28 4.18
CA GLY A 22 -10.87 -9.68 3.82
C GLY A 22 -9.51 -10.16 4.31
N LEU A 23 -8.46 -9.35 4.12
CA LEU A 23 -7.10 -9.64 4.57
C LEU A 23 -7.07 -9.88 6.09
N ILE A 24 -7.74 -9.03 6.85
CA ILE A 24 -7.89 -9.19 8.31
C ILE A 24 -8.50 -10.55 8.67
N ILE A 25 -9.57 -10.95 7.99
CA ILE A 25 -10.23 -12.24 8.24
C ILE A 25 -9.28 -13.40 7.93
N CYS A 26 -8.61 -13.39 6.78
CA CYS A 26 -7.65 -14.42 6.39
C CYS A 26 -6.49 -14.52 7.37
N LEU A 27 -5.95 -13.40 7.86
CA LEU A 27 -4.86 -13.42 8.84
C LEU A 27 -5.27 -13.99 10.21
N ASN A 28 -6.52 -13.77 10.64
CA ASN A 28 -7.03 -14.42 11.86
C ASN A 28 -7.19 -15.93 11.66
N ARG A 29 -7.70 -16.36 10.50
CA ARG A 29 -7.84 -17.79 10.19
C ARG A 29 -6.49 -18.46 10.02
N PHE A 30 -5.53 -17.81 9.37
CA PHE A 30 -4.15 -18.25 9.28
C PHE A 30 -3.56 -18.56 10.66
N GLU A 31 -3.71 -17.64 11.61
CA GLU A 31 -3.27 -17.82 13.01
C GLU A 31 -3.91 -19.06 13.65
N GLU A 32 -5.23 -19.20 13.50
CA GLU A 32 -5.98 -20.32 14.04
C GLU A 32 -5.52 -21.66 13.46
N ARG A 33 -5.38 -21.76 12.14
CA ARG A 33 -4.94 -22.98 11.43
C ARG A 33 -3.51 -23.35 11.80
N LEU A 34 -2.62 -22.35 11.85
CA LEU A 34 -1.23 -22.56 12.25
C LEU A 34 -1.13 -23.12 13.68
N ASN A 35 -1.89 -22.54 14.62
CA ASN A 35 -1.93 -23.01 16.01
C ASN A 35 -2.51 -24.42 16.17
N GLN A 36 -3.36 -24.85 15.23
CA GLN A 36 -3.92 -26.21 15.18
C GLN A 36 -3.01 -27.22 14.45
N GLY A 37 -1.85 -26.79 13.93
CA GLY A 37 -0.96 -27.63 13.13
C GLY A 37 -1.50 -27.96 11.72
N GLN A 38 -2.54 -27.25 11.28
CA GLN A 38 -3.19 -27.41 9.98
C GLN A 38 -2.45 -26.60 8.92
N LEU A 39 -1.29 -27.13 8.48
CA LEU A 39 -0.35 -26.38 7.65
C LEU A 39 -0.89 -26.09 6.25
N ASP A 40 -1.64 -27.00 5.63
CA ASP A 40 -2.20 -26.81 4.29
C ASP A 40 -3.29 -25.72 4.29
N GLU A 41 -4.14 -25.72 5.30
CA GLU A 41 -5.16 -24.69 5.50
C GLU A 41 -4.54 -23.34 5.88
N ALA A 42 -3.50 -23.34 6.73
CA ALA A 42 -2.73 -22.13 7.03
C ALA A 42 -2.09 -21.55 5.76
N ASN A 43 -1.50 -22.40 4.91
CA ASN A 43 -0.94 -21.98 3.62
C ASN A 43 -2.00 -21.33 2.73
N THR A 44 -3.19 -21.94 2.64
CA THR A 44 -4.32 -21.43 1.86
C THR A 44 -4.77 -20.04 2.35
N GLU A 45 -4.86 -19.85 3.67
CA GLU A 45 -5.24 -18.55 4.24
C GLU A 45 -4.16 -17.48 4.02
N LEU A 46 -2.87 -17.83 4.10
CA LEU A 46 -1.76 -16.91 3.82
C LEU A 46 -1.67 -16.57 2.32
N GLN A 47 -1.96 -17.53 1.45
CA GLN A 47 -2.10 -17.31 0.00
C GLN A 47 -3.24 -16.33 -0.30
N THR A 48 -4.40 -16.54 0.33
CA THR A 48 -5.56 -15.65 0.17
C THR A 48 -5.26 -14.24 0.68
N ALA A 49 -4.60 -14.13 1.84
CA ALA A 49 -4.10 -12.86 2.37
C ALA A 49 -3.14 -12.17 1.39
N THR A 50 -2.27 -12.92 0.72
CA THR A 50 -1.35 -12.41 -0.30
C THR A 50 -2.10 -11.83 -1.51
N VAL A 51 -3.12 -12.54 -2.00
CA VAL A 51 -3.96 -12.05 -3.11
C VAL A 51 -4.66 -10.74 -2.73
N LEU A 52 -5.25 -10.67 -1.53
CA LEU A 52 -5.94 -9.47 -1.05
C LEU A 52 -4.99 -8.29 -0.83
N MET A 53 -3.75 -8.55 -0.42
CA MET A 53 -2.69 -7.53 -0.34
C MET A 53 -2.35 -6.96 -1.72
N ARG A 54 -2.20 -7.81 -2.74
CA ARG A 54 -1.96 -7.37 -4.13
C ARG A 54 -3.16 -6.58 -4.67
N ALA A 55 -4.38 -7.06 -4.45
CA ALA A 55 -5.61 -6.36 -4.83
C ALA A 55 -5.73 -4.98 -4.15
N SER A 56 -5.28 -4.86 -2.90
CA SER A 56 -5.18 -3.58 -2.20
C SER A 56 -4.19 -2.63 -2.90
N GLY A 57 -3.05 -3.14 -3.35
CA GLY A 57 -2.07 -2.37 -4.15
C GLY A 57 -2.65 -1.85 -5.46
N ALA A 58 -3.27 -2.75 -6.24
CA ALA A 58 -3.94 -2.38 -7.49
C ALA A 58 -5.07 -1.36 -7.28
N SER A 59 -5.83 -1.50 -6.19
CA SER A 59 -6.87 -0.53 -5.82
C SER A 59 -6.26 0.86 -5.60
N MET A 60 -5.10 0.96 -4.95
CA MET A 60 -4.42 2.24 -4.76
C MET A 60 -3.98 2.86 -6.09
N GLU A 61 -3.38 2.07 -6.99
CA GLU A 61 -2.96 2.56 -8.32
C GLU A 61 -4.14 3.09 -9.13
N LEU A 62 -5.25 2.35 -9.14
CA LEU A 62 -6.47 2.74 -9.82
C LEU A 62 -7.12 3.97 -9.16
N ALA A 63 -7.03 4.12 -7.84
CA ALA A 63 -7.46 5.35 -7.16
C ALA A 63 -6.65 6.58 -7.62
N GLY A 64 -5.46 6.40 -8.18
CA GLY A 64 -4.62 7.45 -8.75
C GLY A 64 -4.70 7.59 -10.27
N SER A 65 -5.61 6.90 -10.97
CA SER A 65 -5.64 6.80 -12.44
C SER A 65 -6.23 8.03 -13.16
N PHE A 66 -6.00 9.23 -12.64
CA PHE A 66 -6.43 10.50 -13.22
C PHE A 66 -5.37 11.60 -13.04
N GLU A 67 -5.55 12.74 -13.70
CA GLU A 67 -4.55 13.83 -13.71
C GLU A 67 -4.42 14.57 -12.38
N ARG A 68 -3.20 15.06 -12.08
CA ARG A 68 -2.91 15.81 -10.84
C ARG A 68 -3.80 17.04 -10.68
N ASP A 69 -4.08 17.77 -11.75
CA ASP A 69 -4.94 18.97 -11.68
C ASP A 69 -6.35 18.63 -11.20
N ARG A 70 -6.89 17.48 -11.59
CA ARG A 70 -8.19 16.98 -11.13
C ARG A 70 -8.15 16.58 -9.66
N TYR A 71 -7.02 16.06 -9.19
CA TYR A 71 -6.82 15.81 -7.76
C TYR A 71 -6.95 17.11 -6.96
N GLU A 72 -6.19 18.14 -7.31
CA GLU A 72 -6.16 19.40 -6.56
C GLU A 72 -7.49 20.16 -6.62
N THR A 73 -8.09 20.25 -7.81
CA THR A 73 -9.30 21.07 -8.01
C THR A 73 -10.59 20.37 -7.59
N GLU A 74 -10.70 19.05 -7.75
CA GLU A 74 -11.95 18.31 -7.54
C GLU A 74 -11.91 17.39 -6.31
N VAL A 75 -10.87 16.55 -6.20
CA VAL A 75 -10.81 15.50 -5.17
C VAL A 75 -10.39 16.10 -3.83
N ARG A 76 -9.26 16.81 -3.77
CA ARG A 76 -8.74 17.46 -2.56
C ARG A 76 -9.73 18.47 -2.00
N THR A 77 -10.36 19.28 -2.85
CA THR A 77 -11.41 20.22 -2.45
C THR A 77 -12.60 19.50 -1.81
N SER A 78 -12.99 18.33 -2.32
CA SER A 78 -14.09 17.54 -1.74
C SER A 78 -13.77 16.91 -0.38
N MET A 79 -12.49 16.87 0.00
CA MET A 79 -11.98 16.34 1.27
C MET A 79 -11.60 17.46 2.26
N LYS A 80 -12.08 18.69 2.04
CA LYS A 80 -11.94 19.82 2.97
C LYS A 80 -13.31 20.28 3.50
N PRO A 81 -13.37 21.05 4.59
CA PRO A 81 -14.61 21.73 4.99
C PRO A 81 -15.13 22.67 3.89
N PRO A 82 -16.46 22.83 3.72
CA PRO A 82 -17.54 22.23 4.51
C PRO A 82 -17.95 20.80 4.09
N GLN A 83 -17.34 20.21 3.07
CA GLN A 83 -17.76 18.92 2.50
C GLN A 83 -17.46 17.73 3.43
N VAL A 84 -16.46 17.87 4.31
CA VAL A 84 -16.17 16.93 5.40
C VAL A 84 -16.02 17.69 6.71
N GLN A 85 -16.55 17.10 7.79
CA GLN A 85 -16.53 17.68 9.14
C GLN A 85 -15.19 17.51 9.87
N SER A 86 -14.21 16.83 9.27
CA SER A 86 -12.92 16.55 9.90
C SER A 86 -11.82 17.39 9.26
N ASP A 87 -11.10 18.13 10.10
CA ASP A 87 -9.94 18.94 9.68
C ASP A 87 -8.71 18.07 9.33
N ASN A 88 -8.76 16.75 9.58
CA ASN A 88 -7.61 15.83 9.48
C ASN A 88 -7.95 14.48 8.83
N PHE A 89 -8.76 14.49 7.75
CA PHE A 89 -9.12 13.25 7.04
C PHE A 89 -7.87 12.49 6.57
N SER A 90 -7.71 11.26 7.06
CA SER A 90 -6.56 10.40 6.72
C SER A 90 -6.94 8.93 6.86
N GLY A 91 -6.47 8.10 5.91
CA GLY A 91 -6.63 6.64 5.98
C GLY A 91 -6.01 6.00 7.23
N LEU A 92 -5.07 6.69 7.90
CA LEU A 92 -4.48 6.27 9.18
C LEU A 92 -5.50 6.21 10.33
N MET A 93 -6.62 6.92 10.21
CA MET A 93 -7.68 6.95 11.22
C MET A 93 -8.77 5.88 10.97
N SER A 94 -8.63 5.08 9.91
CA SER A 94 -9.58 3.99 9.66
C SER A 94 -9.49 2.89 10.73
N TRP A 95 -10.64 2.36 11.11
CA TRP A 95 -10.75 1.26 12.07
C TRP A 95 -10.03 0.00 11.56
N GLU A 96 -10.12 -0.24 10.25
CA GLU A 96 -9.46 -1.32 9.53
C GLU A 96 -7.93 -1.23 9.66
N HIS A 97 -7.36 -0.03 9.52
CA HIS A 97 -5.91 0.15 9.70
C HIS A 97 -5.48 -0.23 11.11
N ALA A 98 -6.19 0.26 12.13
CA ALA A 98 -5.89 -0.06 13.52
C ALA A 98 -6.02 -1.56 13.82
N ALA A 99 -7.04 -2.23 13.26
CA ALA A 99 -7.24 -3.66 13.38
C ALA A 99 -6.10 -4.46 12.71
N LEU A 100 -5.72 -4.10 11.49
CA LEU A 100 -4.63 -4.75 10.77
C LEU A 100 -3.30 -4.64 11.52
N MET A 101 -2.98 -3.45 12.05
CA MET A 101 -1.75 -3.25 12.84
C MET A 101 -1.73 -4.10 14.12
N LYS A 102 -2.88 -4.30 14.78
CA LYS A 102 -2.98 -5.18 15.96
C LYS A 102 -2.69 -6.63 15.57
N ILE A 103 -3.24 -7.09 14.45
CA ILE A 103 -3.02 -8.46 13.96
C ILE A 103 -1.55 -8.67 13.57
N TRP A 104 -0.94 -7.74 12.83
CA TRP A 104 0.47 -7.89 12.46
C TRP A 104 1.42 -7.92 13.66
N LYS A 105 1.18 -7.08 14.67
CA LYS A 105 1.94 -7.15 15.93
C LYS A 105 1.77 -8.49 16.64
N ARG A 106 0.56 -9.05 16.61
CA ARG A 106 0.26 -10.36 17.22
C ARG A 106 0.91 -11.51 16.45
N LEU A 107 0.93 -11.44 15.12
CA LEU A 107 1.51 -12.46 14.23
C LEU A 107 3.04 -12.38 14.12
N GLN A 108 3.66 -11.25 14.44
CA GLN A 108 5.11 -11.05 14.35
C GLN A 108 5.94 -12.23 14.91
N PRO A 109 5.71 -12.73 16.15
CA PRO A 109 6.48 -13.87 16.67
C PRO A 109 6.25 -15.17 15.90
N LEU A 110 5.08 -15.35 15.27
CA LEU A 110 4.78 -16.49 14.42
C LEU A 110 5.56 -16.39 13.10
N PHE A 111 5.59 -15.21 12.47
CA PHE A 111 6.40 -14.97 11.27
C PHE A 111 7.90 -15.17 11.51
N ALA A 112 8.39 -14.90 12.73
CA ALA A 112 9.78 -15.17 13.08
C ALA A 112 10.12 -16.66 13.18
N ASN A 113 9.13 -17.52 13.42
CA ASN A 113 9.28 -18.94 13.71
C ASN A 113 8.33 -19.80 12.86
N LEU A 114 8.20 -19.46 11.57
CA LEU A 114 7.33 -20.18 10.66
C LEU A 114 7.86 -21.60 10.37
N PRO A 115 6.96 -22.60 10.27
CA PRO A 115 7.31 -23.88 9.67
C PRO A 115 7.84 -23.70 8.23
N GLU A 116 8.84 -24.51 7.85
CA GLU A 116 9.48 -24.45 6.53
C GLU A 116 8.47 -24.57 5.38
N ALA A 117 7.41 -25.37 5.58
CA ALA A 117 6.32 -25.55 4.61
C ALA A 117 5.58 -24.25 4.25
N LEU A 118 5.69 -23.20 5.07
CA LEU A 118 5.02 -21.91 4.86
C LEU A 118 5.98 -20.80 4.41
N THR A 119 7.28 -21.07 4.30
CA THR A 119 8.30 -20.05 4.01
C THR A 119 8.08 -19.39 2.65
N GLU A 120 7.83 -20.16 1.59
CA GLU A 120 7.60 -19.62 0.24
C GLU A 120 6.38 -18.68 0.21
N GLN A 121 5.28 -19.12 0.81
CA GLN A 121 4.05 -18.34 0.83
C GLN A 121 4.16 -17.08 1.71
N HIS A 122 4.96 -17.14 2.78
CA HIS A 122 5.29 -15.97 3.59
C HIS A 122 6.13 -14.95 2.82
N GLN A 123 7.14 -15.39 2.06
CA GLN A 123 7.91 -14.49 1.18
C GLN A 123 7.00 -13.81 0.15
N ALA A 124 6.08 -14.55 -0.47
CA ALA A 124 5.10 -13.98 -1.40
C ALA A 124 4.19 -12.93 -0.73
N PHE A 125 3.79 -13.16 0.52
CA PHE A 125 3.02 -12.20 1.32
C PHE A 125 3.80 -10.91 1.59
N VAL A 126 5.07 -11.03 1.98
CA VAL A 126 5.98 -9.89 2.21
C VAL A 126 6.18 -9.08 0.93
N GLN A 127 6.43 -9.74 -0.21
CA GLN A 127 6.56 -9.07 -1.51
C GLN A 127 5.26 -8.35 -1.93
N ALA A 128 4.10 -8.94 -1.65
CA ALA A 128 2.81 -8.29 -1.91
C ALA A 128 2.64 -7.02 -1.09
N TYR A 129 3.06 -7.02 0.19
CA TYR A 129 3.07 -5.83 1.02
C TYR A 129 4.02 -4.75 0.48
N MET A 130 5.24 -5.11 0.08
CA MET A 130 6.19 -4.16 -0.51
C MET A 130 5.62 -3.53 -1.78
N THR A 131 4.89 -4.29 -2.59
CA THR A 131 4.20 -3.77 -3.77
C THR A 131 3.11 -2.77 -3.38
N LEU A 132 2.22 -3.11 -2.45
CA LEU A 132 1.21 -2.18 -1.93
C LEU A 132 1.85 -0.88 -1.39
N ALA A 133 2.93 -0.98 -0.62
CA ALA A 133 3.62 0.18 -0.07
C ALA A 133 4.17 1.10 -1.17
N ARG A 134 4.77 0.53 -2.22
CA ARG A 134 5.24 1.27 -3.41
C ARG A 134 4.09 1.92 -4.16
N SER A 135 3.01 1.19 -4.43
CA SER A 135 1.83 1.69 -5.12
C SER A 135 1.21 2.89 -4.38
N HIS A 136 1.05 2.78 -3.06
CA HIS A 136 0.53 3.88 -2.25
C HIS A 136 1.46 5.10 -2.26
N ARG A 137 2.77 4.88 -2.12
CA ARG A 137 3.77 5.94 -2.21
C ARG A 137 3.73 6.67 -3.55
N ALA A 138 3.66 5.92 -4.66
CA ALA A 138 3.64 6.48 -6.01
C ALA A 138 2.42 7.37 -6.27
N VAL A 139 1.24 6.98 -5.76
CA VAL A 139 0.02 7.79 -5.85
C VAL A 139 0.16 9.09 -5.05
N CYS A 140 0.71 9.02 -3.84
CA CYS A 140 0.96 10.21 -3.04
C CYS A 140 1.98 11.15 -3.71
N ASP A 141 3.04 10.60 -4.29
CA ASP A 141 4.05 11.38 -5.01
C ASP A 141 3.46 12.07 -6.25
N LYS A 142 2.69 11.34 -7.07
CA LYS A 142 1.97 11.88 -8.23
C LYS A 142 1.10 13.09 -7.88
N PHE A 143 0.47 13.05 -6.71
CA PHE A 143 -0.41 14.13 -6.23
C PHE A 143 0.30 15.18 -5.38
N GLY A 144 1.62 15.29 -5.49
CA GLY A 144 2.40 16.36 -4.87
C GLY A 144 2.68 16.15 -3.39
N GLY A 145 2.61 14.92 -2.87
CA GLY A 145 2.95 14.60 -1.47
C GLY A 145 4.42 14.82 -1.12
N SER A 146 5.26 15.09 -2.11
CA SER A 146 6.68 15.51 -2.01
C SER A 146 6.83 17.02 -1.79
N ASP A 147 5.94 17.85 -2.36
CA ASP A 147 6.03 19.33 -2.35
C ASP A 147 4.99 20.00 -1.46
N GLY A 148 3.84 19.36 -1.25
CA GLY A 148 2.75 19.80 -0.41
C GLY A 148 2.56 18.83 0.75
N GLY A 149 2.54 19.35 1.97
CA GLY A 149 2.29 18.55 3.16
C GLY A 149 1.00 17.72 3.05
N SER A 150 0.95 16.63 3.81
CA SER A 150 -0.25 15.81 3.95
C SER A 150 -1.43 16.68 4.40
N LEU A 151 -2.67 16.29 4.06
CA LEU A 151 -3.88 16.86 4.68
C LEU A 151 -3.83 16.87 6.22
N ARG A 152 -2.96 16.06 6.83
CA ARG A 152 -2.73 15.97 8.27
C ARG A 152 -1.52 16.77 8.78
N PHE A 153 -0.50 17.00 7.95
CA PHE A 153 0.74 17.66 8.37
C PHE A 153 1.27 18.53 7.24
N GLU A 154 1.15 19.85 7.37
CA GLU A 154 1.65 20.82 6.40
C GLU A 154 3.19 20.85 6.31
N ARG A 155 3.90 20.33 7.33
CA ARG A 155 5.36 20.49 7.52
C ARG A 155 6.24 19.26 7.24
N SER A 156 5.66 18.08 6.99
CA SER A 156 6.43 16.86 6.67
C SER A 156 5.91 16.26 5.38
N GLY A 157 6.81 15.94 4.45
CA GLY A 157 6.46 15.30 3.18
C GLY A 157 5.67 14.02 3.43
N ALA A 158 4.53 13.87 2.75
CA ALA A 158 3.69 12.69 2.87
C ALA A 158 4.47 11.43 2.47
N VAL A 159 5.36 11.54 1.49
CA VAL A 159 6.21 10.46 1.00
C VAL A 159 7.18 9.95 2.07
N GLU A 160 7.92 10.82 2.74
CA GLU A 160 8.88 10.43 3.79
C GLU A 160 8.17 9.73 4.96
N THR A 161 6.98 10.21 5.32
CA THR A 161 6.15 9.60 6.35
C THR A 161 5.70 8.20 5.94
N LEU A 162 5.32 8.01 4.67
CA LEU A 162 4.94 6.70 4.13
C LEU A 162 6.12 5.74 4.07
N ASP A 163 7.32 6.21 3.75
CA ASP A 163 8.52 5.37 3.75
C ASP A 163 8.83 4.84 5.16
N LYS A 164 8.75 5.70 6.19
CA LYS A 164 8.91 5.31 7.60
C LYS A 164 7.86 4.29 8.04
N PHE A 165 6.59 4.51 7.69
CA PHE A 165 5.54 3.54 7.98
C PHE A 165 5.72 2.23 7.20
N GLY A 166 6.18 2.33 5.95
CA GLY A 166 6.51 1.21 5.08
C GLY A 166 7.47 0.24 5.76
N GLN A 167 8.61 0.78 6.20
CA GLN A 167 9.68 0.03 6.88
C GLN A 167 9.25 -0.50 8.25
N SER A 168 8.61 0.33 9.08
CA SER A 168 8.16 -0.09 10.41
C SER A 168 7.22 -1.29 10.35
N ARG A 169 6.31 -1.28 9.39
CA ARG A 169 5.36 -2.37 9.12
C ARG A 169 6.02 -3.58 8.50
N LEU A 170 7.00 -3.39 7.61
CA LEU A 170 7.80 -4.49 7.06
C LEU A 170 8.44 -5.30 8.19
N GLY A 171 9.00 -4.63 9.22
CA GLY A 171 9.57 -5.31 10.39
C GLY A 171 8.57 -6.10 11.25
N LEU A 172 7.25 -5.87 11.11
CA LEU A 172 6.22 -6.67 11.78
C LEU A 172 5.91 -7.96 11.02
N ILE A 173 6.00 -7.93 9.69
CA ILE A 173 5.62 -9.07 8.83
C ILE A 173 6.83 -9.87 8.35
N ASP A 174 8.03 -9.28 8.32
CA ASP A 174 9.29 -9.94 7.96
C ASP A 174 10.37 -9.68 9.04
N PRO A 175 10.16 -10.18 10.27
CA PRO A 175 11.07 -9.93 11.40
C PRO A 175 12.49 -10.50 11.18
N CYS A 176 12.62 -11.53 10.34
CA CYS A 176 13.89 -12.18 10.03
C CYS A 176 14.56 -11.63 8.75
N LYS A 177 13.95 -10.66 8.06
CA LYS A 177 14.44 -10.08 6.79
C LYS A 177 14.70 -11.15 5.74
N THR A 178 13.74 -12.04 5.58
CA THR A 178 13.82 -13.18 4.66
C THR A 178 13.70 -12.74 3.20
N VAL A 179 13.13 -11.57 2.93
CA VAL A 179 13.10 -10.96 1.60
C VAL A 179 14.11 -9.81 1.54
N SER A 180 15.11 -9.93 0.66
CA SER A 180 16.03 -8.82 0.38
C SER A 180 15.28 -7.68 -0.31
N GLU A 181 15.54 -6.43 0.08
CA GLU A 181 15.00 -5.23 -0.60
C GLU A 181 15.50 -5.08 -2.06
N ASP A 182 16.34 -6.01 -2.53
CA ASP A 182 17.01 -5.98 -3.82
C ASP A 182 16.12 -6.45 -4.98
N THR A 183 14.93 -5.85 -5.08
CA THR A 183 14.22 -5.72 -6.37
C THR A 183 14.29 -4.27 -6.84
N ARG A 184 15.41 -3.60 -6.55
CA ARG A 184 15.67 -2.24 -7.03
C ARG A 184 16.25 -2.31 -8.44
N LEU A 185 15.67 -1.50 -9.33
CA LEU A 185 16.34 -0.89 -10.48
C LEU A 185 16.73 -1.84 -11.63
N THR A 186 15.79 -2.10 -12.54
CA THR A 186 16.03 -2.09 -14.01
C THR A 186 14.70 -2.29 -14.74
N ASP A 187 13.93 -1.20 -14.92
CA ASP A 187 13.21 -1.02 -16.19
C ASP A 187 12.94 0.47 -16.49
N GLN A 188 13.92 1.32 -16.20
CA GLN A 188 13.99 2.68 -16.76
C GLN A 188 15.44 3.03 -17.09
N SER A 189 15.94 2.38 -18.13
CA SER A 189 17.08 2.89 -18.91
C SER A 189 16.70 2.81 -20.39
N GLY A 190 15.76 3.68 -20.79
CA GLY A 190 15.69 4.17 -22.17
C GLY A 190 16.78 5.23 -22.37
N PRO A 191 17.51 5.25 -23.49
CA PRO A 191 18.80 5.90 -23.57
C PRO A 191 18.69 7.43 -23.62
N ALA A 192 19.61 8.08 -22.91
CA ALA A 192 19.89 9.50 -23.04
C ALA A 192 20.65 9.78 -24.35
N HIS A 193 20.16 10.80 -25.06
CA HIS A 193 20.84 11.69 -26.02
C HIS A 193 21.68 11.09 -27.16
N ALA A 194 21.20 11.34 -28.39
CA ALA A 194 22.07 11.73 -29.49
C ALA A 194 21.70 13.16 -29.89
N GLU A 195 22.52 14.12 -29.45
CA GLU A 195 22.68 15.39 -30.14
C GLU A 195 23.30 15.11 -31.52
N HIS A 196 22.65 15.60 -32.57
CA HIS A 196 23.32 15.92 -33.83
C HIS A 196 22.80 17.28 -34.29
N SER A 197 23.56 18.32 -33.95
CA SER A 197 23.55 19.60 -34.65
C SER A 197 24.67 19.56 -35.68
N VAL A 198 24.33 19.54 -36.98
CA VAL A 198 25.21 20.02 -38.07
C VAL A 198 24.35 20.47 -39.28
N LEU A 199 24.29 21.79 -39.46
CA LEU A 199 24.40 22.62 -40.69
C LEU A 199 23.48 22.42 -41.92
N GLU A 200 22.84 23.56 -42.25
CA GLU A 200 22.78 24.22 -43.58
C GLU A 200 22.45 23.40 -44.84
N SER A 201 21.27 23.67 -45.42
CA SER A 201 21.08 24.23 -46.78
C SER A 201 19.67 24.79 -46.92
#